data_AF-A0A0S2DK48-F1
#
_entry.id   AF-A0A0S2DK48-F1
#
_cell.length_a   1.000
_cell.length_b   1.000
_cell.length_c   1.000
_cell.angle_alpha   90.00
_cell.angle_beta   90.00
_cell.angle_gamma   90.00
#
_symmetry.space_group_name_H-M   'P 1'
#
loop_
_entity.id
_entity.type
_entity.pdbx_description
1 polymer ?
#
loop_
_entity_poly.entity_id
_entity_poly.type
_entity_poly.pdbx_seq_one_letter_code
_entity_poly.pdbx_strand_id
1 'polypeptide(L)'
;MKGISSYGRSGVCALALLGGMAGSTVAAARDKAAEETENLQRFAEVMLAKGRNEQCKVLDEARTQQLDDDVTAILKKLEKRVSPQKLLGVALNATVATGEPASAANCDEAARQSVEAGSEQARTWADELRGRRSRGNSTQGK
;
A
#
# COMPACT_ATOMS: atom_id res chain seq x y z
N MET A 1 4.53 -28.44 -68.48
CA MET A 1 5.64 -27.62 -67.94
C MET A 1 5.05 -26.38 -67.27
N LYS A 2 5.45 -26.11 -66.01
CA LYS A 2 5.45 -24.84 -65.21
C LYS A 2 4.28 -23.86 -65.47
N GLY A 3 3.35 -23.65 -64.53
CA GLY A 3 3.54 -22.84 -63.31
C GLY A 3 3.40 -21.35 -63.69
N ILE A 4 2.43 -20.59 -63.19
CA ILE A 4 2.57 -19.75 -61.99
C ILE A 4 1.18 -19.31 -61.49
N SER A 5 0.96 -19.55 -60.20
CA SER A 5 -0.13 -19.05 -59.37
C SER A 5 0.10 -17.58 -59.01
N SER A 6 -0.97 -16.78 -58.94
CA SER A 6 -0.95 -15.52 -58.18
C SER A 6 -2.29 -15.29 -57.46
N TYR A 7 -2.43 -15.95 -56.31
CA TYR A 7 -3.29 -15.48 -55.23
C TYR A 7 -2.57 -14.32 -54.54
N GLY A 8 -3.17 -13.12 -54.53
CA GLY A 8 -2.51 -11.96 -53.94
C GLY A 8 -3.41 -10.75 -53.80
N ARG A 9 -4.56 -10.88 -53.12
CA ARG A 9 -5.33 -9.70 -52.69
C ARG A 9 -6.27 -9.97 -51.51
N SER A 10 -5.74 -10.51 -50.42
CA SER A 10 -6.44 -10.49 -49.13
C SER A 10 -5.41 -10.44 -48.01
N GLY A 11 -5.09 -9.23 -47.54
CA GLY A 11 -4.05 -9.08 -46.51
C GLY A 11 -3.93 -7.69 -45.90
N VAL A 12 -4.92 -6.80 -46.06
CA VAL A 12 -4.81 -5.40 -45.57
C VAL A 12 -5.93 -5.02 -44.59
N CYS A 13 -6.88 -5.91 -44.25
CA CYS A 13 -7.96 -5.60 -43.29
C CYS A 13 -7.82 -6.24 -41.90
N ALA A 14 -6.65 -6.79 -41.55
CA ALA A 14 -6.44 -7.45 -40.25
C ALA A 14 -5.57 -6.67 -39.24
N LEU A 15 -5.20 -5.42 -39.53
CA LEU A 15 -4.33 -4.61 -38.64
C LEU A 15 -5.05 -3.50 -37.85
N ALA A 16 -6.35 -3.29 -38.05
CA ALA A 16 -7.09 -2.22 -37.37
C ALA A 16 -7.65 -2.60 -35.98
N LEU A 17 -7.57 -3.87 -35.57
CA LEU A 17 -8.19 -4.34 -34.31
C LEU A 17 -7.23 -4.44 -33.11
N LEU A 18 -5.93 -4.15 -33.30
CA LEU A 18 -4.93 -4.22 -32.20
C LEU A 18 -4.67 -2.87 -31.51
N GLY A 19 -5.22 -1.76 -32.02
CA GLY A 19 -5.03 -0.42 -31.43
C GLY A 19 -5.86 -0.14 -30.16
N GLY A 20 -6.91 -0.92 -29.91
CA GLY A 20 -7.87 -0.66 -28.82
C GLY A 20 -7.54 -1.28 -27.46
N MET A 21 -6.61 -2.24 -27.39
CA MET A 21 -6.30 -2.97 -26.14
C MET A 21 -5.06 -2.44 -25.39
N ALA A 22 -4.26 -1.56 -26.01
CA ALA A 22 -3.07 -1.01 -25.37
C ALA A 22 -3.38 0.10 -24.35
N GLY A 23 -4.54 0.74 -24.42
CA GLY A 23 -4.92 1.83 -23.51
C GLY A 23 -5.44 1.35 -22.15
N SER A 24 -6.16 0.23 -22.11
CA SER A 24 -6.79 -0.27 -20.87
C SER A 24 -5.80 -0.94 -19.92
N THR A 25 -4.79 -1.63 -20.45
CA THR A 25 -3.74 -2.27 -19.64
C THR A 25 -2.76 -1.26 -19.06
N VAL A 26 -2.46 -0.18 -19.79
CA VAL A 26 -1.61 0.92 -19.31
C VAL A 26 -2.33 1.74 -18.22
N ALA A 27 -3.63 2.00 -18.36
CA ALA A 27 -4.42 2.66 -17.32
C ALA A 27 -4.47 1.81 -16.04
N ALA A 28 -4.81 0.52 -16.16
CA ALA A 28 -4.88 -0.39 -15.00
C ALA A 28 -3.52 -0.58 -14.29
N ALA A 29 -2.41 -0.58 -15.04
CA ALA A 29 -1.07 -0.64 -14.46
C ALA A 29 -0.71 0.64 -13.71
N ARG A 30 -1.11 1.82 -14.21
CA ARG A 30 -0.93 3.11 -13.54
C ARG A 30 -1.75 3.21 -12.27
N ASP A 31 -3.02 2.78 -12.30
CA ASP A 31 -3.90 2.78 -11.13
C ASP A 31 -3.36 1.88 -10.02
N LYS A 32 -2.86 0.69 -10.39
CA LYS A 32 -2.22 -0.22 -9.43
C LYS A 32 -0.93 0.35 -8.84
N ALA A 33 -0.12 1.02 -9.64
CA ALA A 33 1.09 1.67 -9.16
C ALA A 33 0.77 2.85 -8.23
N ALA A 34 -0.27 3.63 -8.54
CA ALA A 34 -0.74 4.71 -7.68
C ALA A 34 -1.27 4.18 -6.34
N GLU A 35 -2.07 3.10 -6.35
CA GLU A 35 -2.56 2.45 -5.13
C GLU A 35 -1.38 1.91 -4.29
N GLU A 36 -0.36 1.32 -4.92
CA GLU A 36 0.85 0.86 -4.22
C GLU A 36 1.61 2.02 -3.56
N THR A 37 1.82 3.12 -4.27
CA THR A 37 2.49 4.32 -3.74
C THR A 37 1.74 4.92 -2.57
N GLU A 38 0.41 5.06 -2.67
CA GLU A 38 -0.43 5.56 -1.58
C GLU A 38 -0.32 4.67 -0.33
N ASN A 39 -0.41 3.34 -0.52
CA ASN A 39 -0.27 2.39 0.58
C ASN A 39 1.12 2.47 1.24
N LEU A 40 2.19 2.61 0.46
CA LEU A 40 3.55 2.77 0.98
C LEU A 40 3.71 4.07 1.77
N GLN A 41 3.10 5.17 1.30
CA GLN A 41 3.13 6.45 2.00
C GLN A 41 2.37 6.39 3.33
N ARG A 42 1.15 5.87 3.34
CA ARG A 42 0.36 5.65 4.57
C ARG A 42 1.11 4.74 5.55
N PHE A 43 1.77 3.70 5.05
CA PHE A 43 2.59 2.81 5.88
C PHE A 43 3.81 3.52 6.47
N ALA A 44 4.45 4.42 5.71
CA ALA A 44 5.56 5.23 6.21
C ALA A 44 5.12 6.13 7.38
N GLU A 45 3.97 6.80 7.28
CA GLU A 45 3.42 7.65 8.34
C GLU A 45 3.17 6.87 9.64
N VAL A 46 2.57 5.68 9.52
CA VAL A 46 2.35 4.78 10.66
C VAL A 46 3.68 4.32 11.29
N MET A 47 4.66 3.94 10.47
CA MET A 47 5.97 3.50 10.97
C MET A 47 6.77 4.65 11.62
N LEU A 48 6.62 5.88 11.13
CA LEU A 48 7.20 7.08 11.76
C LEU A 48 6.58 7.32 13.14
N ALA A 49 5.26 7.22 13.27
CA ALA A 49 4.58 7.37 14.55
C ALA A 49 5.00 6.26 15.54
N LYS A 50 5.15 5.02 15.06
CA LYS A 50 5.69 3.91 15.87
C LYS A 50 7.10 4.21 16.37
N GLY A 51 8.02 4.61 15.49
CA GLY A 51 9.39 4.95 15.86
C GLY A 51 9.45 6.11 16.86
N ARG A 52 8.63 7.14 16.67
CA ARG A 52 8.52 8.26 17.63
C ARG A 52 7.95 7.82 18.98
N ASN A 53 6.97 6.92 19.00
CA ASN A 53 6.45 6.37 20.24
C ASN A 53 7.51 5.56 21.00
N GLU A 54 8.33 4.78 20.30
CA GLU A 54 9.43 4.02 20.91
C GLU A 54 10.42 4.91 21.65
N GLN A 55 10.62 6.14 21.16
CA GLN A 55 11.55 7.11 21.73
C GLN A 55 10.93 7.96 22.82
N CYS A 56 9.73 8.48 22.57
CA CYS A 56 9.09 9.46 23.43
C CYS A 56 8.17 8.84 24.48
N LYS A 57 7.82 7.56 24.35
CA LYS A 57 6.89 6.83 25.23
C LYS A 57 5.58 7.60 25.45
N VAL A 58 5.06 8.19 24.39
CA VAL A 58 3.85 9.03 24.42
C VAL A 58 2.62 8.20 24.74
N LEU A 59 2.52 7.02 24.16
CA LEU A 59 1.45 6.07 24.41
C LEU A 59 1.79 5.22 25.64
N ASP A 60 0.77 4.94 26.45
CA ASP A 60 0.88 3.91 27.49
C ASP A 60 1.11 2.51 26.87
N GLU A 61 1.40 1.53 27.73
CA GLU A 61 1.70 0.16 27.29
C GLU A 61 0.53 -0.48 26.51
N ALA A 62 -0.71 -0.26 26.95
CA ALA A 62 -1.88 -0.85 26.30
C ALA A 62 -2.09 -0.28 24.90
N ARG A 63 -1.95 1.05 24.74
CA ARG A 63 -2.04 1.74 23.45
C ARG A 63 -0.84 1.45 22.55
N THR A 64 0.34 1.24 23.13
CA THR A 64 1.53 0.80 22.37
C THR A 64 1.33 -0.60 21.81
N GLN A 65 0.84 -1.54 22.62
CA GLN A 65 0.50 -2.89 22.16
C GLN A 65 -0.58 -2.87 21.06
N GLN A 66 -1.60 -2.03 21.22
CA GLN A 66 -2.64 -1.87 20.20
C GLN A 66 -2.06 -1.36 18.88
N LEU A 67 -1.15 -0.37 18.94
CA LEU A 67 -0.46 0.13 17.75
C LEU A 67 0.35 -0.98 17.06
N ASP A 68 1.07 -1.81 17.82
CA ASP A 68 1.82 -2.95 17.28
C ASP A 68 0.91 -3.98 16.58
N ASP A 69 -0.25 -4.27 17.18
CA ASP A 69 -1.24 -5.18 16.62
C ASP A 69 -1.86 -4.63 15.31
N ASP A 70 -2.16 -3.34 15.28
CA ASP A 70 -2.70 -2.67 14.09
C ASP A 70 -1.65 -2.59 12.96
N VAL A 71 -0.40 -2.26 13.27
CA VAL A 71 0.74 -2.32 12.33
C VAL A 71 0.88 -3.73 11.75
N THR A 72 0.83 -4.75 12.60
CA THR A 72 0.91 -6.15 12.18
C THR A 72 -0.25 -6.53 11.24
N ALA A 73 -1.46 -6.05 11.53
CA ALA A 73 -2.62 -6.28 10.67
C ALA A 73 -2.48 -5.60 9.30
N ILE A 74 -1.96 -4.37 9.26
CA ILE A 74 -1.66 -3.63 8.03
C ILE A 74 -0.59 -4.38 7.22
N LEU A 75 0.53 -4.76 7.85
CA LEU A 75 1.65 -5.43 7.19
C LEU A 75 1.20 -6.71 6.49
N LYS A 76 0.46 -7.59 7.19
CA LYS A 76 -0.09 -8.84 6.62
C LYS A 76 -0.98 -8.63 5.39
N LYS A 77 -1.58 -7.44 5.25
CA LYS A 77 -2.43 -7.08 4.10
C LYS A 77 -1.59 -6.50 2.97
N LEU A 78 -0.61 -5.67 3.29
CA LEU A 78 0.31 -5.06 2.34
C LEU A 78 1.23 -6.09 1.68
N GLU A 79 1.70 -7.10 2.41
CA GLU A 79 2.55 -8.18 1.87
C GLU A 79 1.91 -8.94 0.70
N LYS A 80 0.58 -8.90 0.56
CA LYS A 80 -0.14 -9.50 -0.57
C LYS A 80 -0.10 -8.66 -1.85
N ARG A 81 0.31 -7.39 -1.74
CA ARG A 81 0.16 -6.37 -2.78
C ARG A 81 1.48 -5.67 -3.09
N VAL A 82 2.37 -5.58 -2.11
CA VAL A 82 3.66 -4.87 -2.16
C VAL A 82 4.76 -5.87 -1.83
N SER A 83 5.91 -5.74 -2.49
CA SER A 83 7.04 -6.63 -2.20
C SER A 83 7.61 -6.39 -0.79
N PRO A 84 8.06 -7.45 -0.09
CA PRO A 84 8.64 -7.32 1.25
C PRO A 84 9.82 -6.34 1.32
N GLN A 85 10.63 -6.23 0.26
CA GLN A 85 11.76 -5.31 0.22
C GLN A 85 11.34 -3.84 0.27
N LYS A 86 10.22 -3.48 -0.38
CA LYS A 86 9.67 -2.12 -0.33
C LYS A 86 9.13 -1.79 1.06
N LEU A 87 8.41 -2.73 1.67
CA LEU A 87 7.89 -2.59 3.04
C LEU A 87 9.03 -2.46 4.06
N LEU A 88 10.07 -3.29 3.93
CA LEU A 88 11.28 -3.19 4.76
C LEU A 88 12.00 -1.85 4.56
N GLY A 89 12.14 -1.40 3.31
CA GLY A 89 12.74 -0.10 3.00
C GLY A 89 11.98 1.06 3.65
N VAL A 90 10.65 1.03 3.66
CA VAL A 90 9.82 2.02 4.36
C VAL A 90 10.04 1.97 5.87
N ALA A 91 10.03 0.78 6.47
CA ALA A 91 10.26 0.62 7.90
C ALA A 91 11.65 1.14 8.33
N LEU A 92 12.70 0.80 7.57
CA LEU A 92 14.06 1.28 7.82
C LEU A 92 14.17 2.80 7.68
N ASN A 93 13.57 3.37 6.62
CA ASN A 93 13.56 4.83 6.43
C ASN A 93 12.84 5.54 7.58
N ALA A 94 11.74 4.98 8.08
CA ALA A 94 11.04 5.52 9.24
C ALA A 94 11.94 5.48 10.48
N THR A 95 12.60 4.34 10.75
CA THR A 95 13.54 4.21 11.87
C THR A 95 14.68 5.23 11.79
N VAL A 96 15.28 5.42 10.60
CA VAL A 96 16.33 6.42 10.37
C VAL A 96 15.81 7.85 10.55
N ALA A 97 14.63 8.16 10.01
CA ALA A 97 14.01 9.48 10.15
C ALA A 97 13.62 9.78 11.61
N THR A 98 13.36 8.75 12.41
CA THR A 98 13.18 8.89 13.85
C THR A 98 14.51 8.86 14.61
N GLY A 99 15.65 8.52 14.02
CA GLY A 99 16.91 8.18 14.71
C GLY A 99 17.31 9.02 15.93
N GLU A 100 18.02 8.36 16.88
CA GLU A 100 18.29 8.77 18.28
C GLU A 100 18.02 10.24 18.62
N PRO A 101 17.05 10.53 19.50
CA PRO A 101 16.96 11.86 20.06
C PRO A 101 18.20 12.06 20.93
N ALA A 102 18.92 13.16 20.73
CA ALA A 102 20.01 13.59 21.61
C ALA A 102 19.57 13.69 23.09
N SER A 103 18.25 13.69 23.36
CA SER A 103 17.65 13.49 24.67
C SER A 103 16.12 13.28 24.54
N ALA A 104 15.53 12.44 25.39
CA ALA A 104 14.07 12.27 25.53
C ALA A 104 13.32 13.57 25.91
N ALA A 105 14.03 14.64 26.26
CA ALA A 105 13.46 15.95 26.56
C ALA A 105 12.98 16.73 25.31
N ASN A 106 13.24 16.24 24.10
CA ASN A 106 12.83 16.87 22.84
C ASN A 106 11.49 16.33 22.28
N CYS A 107 10.76 15.55 23.07
CA CYS A 107 9.42 15.09 22.71
C CYS A 107 8.41 16.20 23.00
N ASP A 108 8.47 17.24 22.16
CA ASP A 108 7.55 18.38 22.22
C ASP A 108 6.10 17.96 21.92
N GLU A 109 5.18 18.90 22.15
CA GLU A 109 3.75 18.69 21.91
C GLU A 109 3.45 18.30 20.46
N ALA A 110 4.27 18.76 19.50
CA ALA A 110 4.13 18.38 18.10
C ALA A 110 4.49 16.89 17.87
N ALA A 111 5.55 16.39 18.50
CA ALA A 111 5.90 14.97 18.48
C ALA A 111 4.82 14.11 19.14
N ARG A 112 4.26 14.58 20.26
CA ARG A 112 3.14 13.93 20.94
C ARG A 112 1.92 13.79 20.03
N GLN A 113 1.47 14.91 19.44
CA GLN A 113 0.33 14.92 18.52
C GLN A 113 0.57 14.05 17.29
N SER A 114 1.79 14.04 16.75
CA SER A 114 2.16 13.18 15.63
C SER A 114 2.05 11.69 15.98
N VAL A 115 2.45 11.28 17.19
CA VAL A 115 2.31 9.89 17.64
C VAL A 115 0.83 9.52 17.84
N GLU A 116 0.06 10.37 18.50
CA GLU A 116 -1.36 10.13 18.75
C GLU A 116 -2.16 10.04 17.42
N ALA A 117 -1.92 10.96 16.49
CA ALA A 117 -2.55 10.97 15.17
C ALA A 117 -2.16 9.74 14.34
N GLY A 118 -0.87 9.37 14.33
CA GLY A 118 -0.42 8.18 13.61
C GLY A 118 -0.95 6.87 14.21
N SER A 119 -1.15 6.82 15.53
CA SER A 119 -1.81 5.70 16.19
C SER A 119 -3.28 5.56 15.79
N GLU A 120 -4.01 6.67 15.72
CA GLU A 120 -5.40 6.69 15.26
C GLU A 120 -5.52 6.32 13.76
N GLN A 121 -4.60 6.81 12.94
CA GLN A 121 -4.53 6.46 11.52
C GLN A 121 -4.26 4.96 11.31
N ALA A 122 -3.33 4.39 12.09
CA ALA A 122 -3.04 2.96 12.05
C ALA A 122 -4.29 2.14 12.41
N ARG A 123 -4.98 2.51 13.49
CA ARG A 123 -6.21 1.86 13.93
C ARG A 123 -7.32 1.92 12.87
N THR A 124 -7.61 3.11 12.38
CA THR A 124 -8.64 3.32 11.34
C THR A 124 -8.34 2.49 10.10
N TRP A 125 -7.08 2.48 9.66
CA TRP A 125 -6.68 1.72 8.49
C TRP A 125 -6.72 0.20 8.72
N ALA A 126 -6.26 -0.27 9.88
CA ALA A 126 -6.38 -1.68 10.25
C ALA A 126 -7.85 -2.12 10.25
N ASP A 127 -8.76 -1.29 10.75
CA ASP A 127 -10.20 -1.54 10.73
C ASP A 127 -10.78 -1.54 9.32
N GLU A 128 -10.39 -0.61 8.44
CA GLU A 128 -10.75 -0.64 7.01
C GLU A 128 -10.31 -1.96 6.34
N LEU A 129 -9.08 -2.39 6.60
CA LEU A 129 -8.50 -3.61 6.04
C LEU A 129 -9.13 -4.89 6.61
N ARG A 130 -9.61 -4.86 7.86
CA ARG A 130 -10.42 -5.92 8.49
C ARG A 130 -11.84 -5.94 7.90
N GLY A 131 -12.47 -4.77 7.77
CA GLY A 131 -13.86 -4.57 7.32
C GLY A 131 -14.12 -4.88 5.86
N ARG A 132 -13.11 -4.79 4.97
CA ARG A 132 -13.22 -5.23 3.57
C ARG A 132 -13.48 -6.74 3.37
N ARG A 133 -13.64 -7.54 4.45
CA ARG A 133 -13.99 -8.96 4.37
C ARG A 133 -15.48 -9.30 4.24
N SER A 134 -16.42 -8.35 4.32
CA SER A 134 -17.84 -8.73 4.20
C SER A 134 -18.69 -7.62 3.61
N ARG A 135 -19.08 -7.80 2.34
CA ARG A 135 -20.35 -7.40 1.73
C ARG A 135 -20.36 -7.86 0.28
N GLY A 136 -20.90 -9.06 0.04
CA GLY A 136 -21.28 -9.48 -1.31
C GLY A 136 -20.93 -10.92 -1.68
N ASN A 137 -21.46 -11.91 -0.97
CA ASN A 137 -22.02 -13.11 -1.61
C ASN A 137 -22.84 -13.95 -0.60
N SER A 138 -24.11 -13.62 -0.35
CA SER A 138 -25.15 -14.62 -0.02
C SER A 138 -26.54 -13.96 0.11
N THR A 139 -27.00 -13.26 -0.92
CA THR A 139 -28.44 -13.18 -1.20
C THR A 139 -28.69 -13.94 -2.49
N GLN A 140 -28.42 -15.25 -2.46
CA GLN A 140 -28.99 -16.20 -3.40
C GLN A 140 -29.44 -17.40 -2.56
N GLY A 141 -30.48 -17.15 -1.78
CA GLY A 141 -31.13 -18.15 -0.93
C GLY A 141 -32.63 -18.07 -1.17
N LYS A 142 -33.11 -19.10 -1.88
CA LYS A 142 -34.50 -19.51 -2.14
C LYS A 142 -35.26 -18.78 -3.23
#